data_AF-A0A5P8M1A6-F1
#
_entry.id   AF-A0A5P8M1A6-F1
#
_cell.length_a   1.000
_cell.length_b   1.000
_cell.length_c   1.000
_cell.angle_alpha   90.00
_cell.angle_beta   90.00
_cell.angle_gamma   90.00
#
_symmetry.space_group_name_H-M   'P 1'
#
loop_
_entity.id
_entity.type
_entity.pdbx_description
1 polymer ?
#
loop_
_entity_poly.entity_id
_entity_poly.type
_entity_poly.pdbx_seq_one_letter_code
_entity_poly.pdbx_strand_id
1 'polypeptide(L)'
;MATTHSFLVRCGKLLNLVRLRRNFSINDIRGNTTQPTVTNFEHGRSDIGFTNFHMLLSNSYMGADEFFALVDADDNDFLSSFIVEFRRASNHDDLAALAALKEKIIADYPGSRKHGPKDMLLLCIKGMTGYIKDPSFMFSAEDVTRLENYFNLGNGWFFFEYTVFSATAQFLPVQVASQLADAMLTSFRKTQTGDYDNAVAAVLFNLCLAWLYHKKAAEAVALLQRAQTEISKSRDPYIASRVYVLQQAFIYLGDQSPVALQHIKLIEDGLALYDPELRANDVHWLAKIGITV
;
A
#
# COMPACT_ATOMS: atom_id res chain seq x y z
N MET A 1 -0.94 -11.17 -24.54
CA MET A 1 -2.06 -11.30 -25.49
C MET A 1 -3.14 -12.27 -25.01
N ALA A 2 -2.80 -13.46 -24.49
CA ALA A 2 -3.81 -14.40 -23.96
C ALA A 2 -4.58 -13.87 -22.72
N THR A 3 -3.91 -13.11 -21.85
CA THR A 3 -4.48 -12.52 -20.62
C THR A 3 -5.49 -11.41 -20.90
N THR A 4 -5.19 -10.50 -21.84
CA THR A 4 -6.05 -9.37 -22.23
C THR A 4 -7.39 -9.83 -22.81
N HIS A 5 -7.39 -10.88 -23.64
CA HIS A 5 -8.63 -11.43 -24.19
C HIS A 5 -9.50 -12.07 -23.09
N SER A 6 -8.87 -12.71 -22.09
CA SER A 6 -9.62 -13.27 -20.95
C SER A 6 -10.27 -12.17 -20.10
N PHE A 7 -9.57 -11.06 -19.88
CA PHE A 7 -10.07 -9.93 -19.08
C PHE A 7 -11.27 -9.27 -19.74
N LEU A 8 -11.17 -8.95 -21.03
CA LEU A 8 -12.28 -8.37 -21.80
C LEU A 8 -13.54 -9.25 -21.76
N VAL A 9 -13.38 -10.58 -21.90
CA VAL A 9 -14.49 -11.52 -21.81
C VAL A 9 -15.13 -11.52 -20.42
N ARG A 10 -14.33 -11.43 -19.34
CA ARG A 10 -14.86 -11.29 -17.97
C ARG A 10 -15.63 -9.99 -17.80
N CYS A 11 -15.10 -8.86 -18.28
CA CYS A 11 -15.77 -7.55 -18.24
C CYS A 11 -17.13 -7.59 -18.95
N GLY A 12 -17.16 -8.12 -20.18
CA GLY A 12 -18.40 -8.24 -20.94
C GLY A 12 -19.45 -9.09 -20.23
N LYS A 13 -19.03 -10.26 -19.72
CA LYS A 13 -19.92 -11.18 -18.99
C LYS A 13 -20.48 -10.57 -17.71
N LEU A 14 -19.65 -9.88 -16.92
CA LEU A 14 -20.10 -9.24 -15.70
C LEU A 14 -21.12 -8.13 -15.99
N LEU A 15 -20.85 -7.27 -16.99
CA LEU A 15 -21.79 -6.22 -17.37
C LEU A 15 -23.13 -6.82 -17.85
N ASN A 16 -23.07 -7.85 -18.69
CA ASN A 16 -24.27 -8.57 -19.15
C ASN A 16 -25.07 -9.14 -17.97
N LEU A 17 -24.40 -9.79 -17.03
CA LEU A 17 -25.01 -10.34 -15.82
C LEU A 17 -25.71 -9.26 -15.00
N VAL A 18 -25.03 -8.15 -14.72
CA VAL A 18 -25.57 -7.02 -13.95
C VAL A 18 -26.79 -6.41 -14.65
N ARG A 19 -26.69 -6.17 -15.97
CA ARG A 19 -27.79 -5.62 -16.77
C ARG A 19 -29.02 -6.54 -16.73
N LEU A 20 -28.84 -7.83 -16.98
CA LEU A 20 -29.93 -8.80 -16.98
C LEU A 20 -30.55 -8.97 -15.58
N ARG A 21 -29.72 -9.03 -14.54
CA ARG A 21 -30.16 -9.13 -13.13
C ARG A 21 -31.04 -7.95 -12.72
N ARG A 22 -30.73 -6.75 -13.22
CA ARG A 22 -31.47 -5.50 -12.95
C ARG A 22 -32.62 -5.25 -13.93
N ASN A 23 -32.91 -6.22 -14.80
CA ASN A 23 -33.98 -6.16 -15.80
C ASN A 23 -33.87 -4.96 -16.75
N PHE A 24 -32.65 -4.59 -17.14
CA PHE A 24 -32.40 -3.55 -18.12
C PHE A 24 -32.26 -4.14 -19.53
N SER A 25 -32.86 -3.46 -20.50
CA SER A 25 -32.52 -3.63 -21.92
C SER A 25 -31.20 -2.93 -22.23
N ILE A 26 -30.61 -3.24 -23.40
CA ILE A 26 -29.44 -2.49 -23.88
C ILE A 26 -29.79 -1.02 -24.10
N ASN A 27 -31.02 -0.70 -24.52
CA ASN A 27 -31.43 0.68 -24.76
C ASN A 27 -31.49 1.53 -23.49
N ASP A 28 -31.73 0.89 -22.34
CA ASP A 28 -31.78 1.57 -21.04
C ASP A 28 -30.38 2.01 -20.60
N ILE A 29 -29.34 1.23 -20.92
CA ILE A 29 -27.98 1.49 -20.43
C ILE A 29 -27.03 2.12 -21.45
N ARG A 30 -27.27 1.92 -22.76
CA ARG A 30 -26.28 2.23 -23.82
C ARG A 30 -25.84 3.69 -23.91
N GLY A 31 -26.67 4.61 -23.41
CA GLY A 31 -26.46 6.05 -23.58
C GLY A 31 -26.24 6.43 -25.05
N ASN A 32 -25.10 7.07 -25.35
CA ASN A 32 -24.73 7.47 -26.72
C ASN A 32 -24.12 6.34 -27.56
N THR A 33 -23.97 5.14 -27.00
CA THR A 33 -23.37 3.98 -27.68
C THR A 33 -24.42 3.24 -28.51
N THR A 34 -24.01 2.63 -29.62
CA THR A 34 -24.91 1.80 -30.42
C THR A 34 -25.20 0.46 -29.74
N GLN A 35 -26.39 -0.08 -29.93
CA GLN A 35 -26.76 -1.41 -29.39
C GLN A 35 -25.79 -2.53 -29.85
N PRO A 36 -25.34 -2.59 -31.12
CA PRO A 36 -24.34 -3.55 -31.54
C PRO A 36 -23.02 -3.45 -30.77
N THR A 37 -22.54 -2.24 -30.47
CA THR A 37 -21.31 -2.02 -29.69
C THR A 37 -21.44 -2.61 -28.28
N VAL A 38 -22.54 -2.32 -27.58
CA VAL A 38 -22.80 -2.88 -26.23
C VAL A 38 -22.91 -4.40 -26.30
N THR A 39 -23.63 -4.92 -27.31
CA THR A 39 -23.78 -6.37 -27.50
C THR A 39 -22.43 -7.04 -27.72
N ASN A 40 -21.59 -6.50 -28.59
CA ASN A 40 -20.28 -7.08 -28.86
C ASN A 40 -19.35 -7.00 -27.64
N PHE A 41 -19.40 -5.92 -26.88
CA PHE A 41 -18.67 -5.81 -25.61
C PHE A 41 -19.13 -6.85 -24.60
N GLU A 42 -20.44 -7.00 -24.37
CA GLU A 42 -21.00 -8.01 -23.44
C GLU A 42 -20.60 -9.44 -23.78
N HIS A 43 -20.36 -9.73 -25.06
CA HIS A 43 -19.90 -11.04 -25.53
C HIS A 43 -18.37 -11.15 -25.65
N GLY A 44 -17.60 -10.13 -25.22
CA GLY A 44 -16.15 -10.09 -25.30
C GLY A 44 -15.58 -10.06 -26.72
N ARG A 45 -16.39 -9.62 -27.70
CA ARG A 45 -16.03 -9.58 -29.13
C ARG A 45 -15.36 -8.27 -29.54
N SER A 46 -15.54 -7.20 -28.78
CA SER A 46 -14.91 -5.91 -29.02
C SER A 46 -14.71 -5.14 -27.72
N ASP A 47 -13.62 -4.38 -27.64
CA ASP A 47 -13.44 -3.38 -26.60
C ASP A 47 -14.46 -2.25 -26.72
N ILE A 48 -14.57 -1.46 -25.66
CA ILE A 48 -15.38 -0.25 -25.61
C ILE A 48 -14.54 0.89 -25.04
N GLY A 49 -14.71 2.10 -25.59
CA GLY A 49 -14.00 3.29 -25.10
C GLY A 49 -14.39 3.64 -23.66
N PHE A 50 -13.44 4.19 -22.90
CA PHE A 50 -13.58 4.49 -21.47
C PHE A 50 -14.84 5.31 -21.12
N THR A 51 -15.13 6.38 -21.86
CA THR A 51 -16.32 7.22 -21.62
C THR A 51 -17.62 6.44 -21.76
N ASN A 52 -17.69 5.57 -22.77
CA ASN A 52 -18.85 4.72 -23.00
C ASN A 52 -18.95 3.63 -21.92
N PHE A 53 -17.83 3.04 -21.52
CA PHE A 53 -17.79 2.08 -20.42
C PHE A 53 -18.31 2.68 -19.11
N HIS A 54 -17.79 3.84 -18.72
CA HIS A 54 -18.25 4.57 -17.53
C HIS A 54 -19.75 4.87 -17.58
N MET A 55 -20.26 5.25 -18.76
CA MET A 55 -21.69 5.48 -18.97
C MET A 55 -22.52 4.21 -18.81
N LEU A 56 -22.06 3.06 -19.32
CA LEU A 56 -22.73 1.77 -19.12
C LEU A 56 -22.81 1.41 -17.64
N LEU A 57 -21.70 1.56 -16.90
CA LEU A 57 -21.68 1.31 -15.46
C LEU A 57 -22.65 2.23 -14.71
N SER A 58 -22.55 3.54 -14.96
CA SER A 58 -23.40 4.54 -14.31
C SER A 58 -24.89 4.30 -14.58
N ASN A 59 -25.28 4.06 -15.84
CA ASN A 59 -26.67 3.79 -16.20
C ASN A 59 -27.16 2.44 -15.69
N SER A 60 -26.25 1.49 -15.43
CA SER A 60 -26.60 0.22 -14.80
C SER A 60 -26.69 0.32 -13.27
N TYR A 61 -26.36 1.47 -12.66
CA TYR A 61 -26.20 1.67 -11.21
C TYR A 61 -25.06 0.85 -10.59
N MET A 62 -23.92 0.78 -11.28
CA MET A 62 -22.72 0.09 -10.80
C MET A 62 -21.57 1.07 -10.65
N GLY A 63 -20.88 1.01 -9.51
CA GLY A 63 -19.63 1.73 -9.29
C GLY A 63 -18.48 1.07 -10.07
N ALA A 64 -17.49 1.87 -10.48
CA ALA A 64 -16.30 1.33 -11.15
C ALA A 64 -15.46 0.47 -10.19
N ASP A 65 -15.38 0.88 -8.93
CA ASP A 65 -14.77 0.15 -7.82
C ASP A 65 -15.39 -1.24 -7.63
N GLU A 66 -16.72 -1.31 -7.49
CA GLU A 66 -17.44 -2.58 -7.39
C GLU A 66 -17.21 -3.46 -8.63
N PHE A 67 -17.26 -2.86 -9.83
CA PHE A 67 -17.08 -3.60 -11.06
C PHE A 67 -15.70 -4.24 -11.16
N PHE A 68 -14.64 -3.47 -10.91
CA PHE A 68 -13.29 -3.98 -11.04
C PHE A 68 -12.94 -4.98 -9.93
N ALA A 69 -13.45 -4.80 -8.71
CA ALA A 69 -13.32 -5.79 -7.64
C ALA A 69 -13.96 -7.14 -7.99
N LEU A 70 -15.06 -7.15 -8.73
CA LEU A 70 -15.75 -8.39 -9.12
C LEU A 70 -15.16 -9.05 -10.38
N VAL A 71 -14.67 -8.24 -11.34
CA VAL A 71 -14.15 -8.77 -12.61
C VAL A 71 -12.73 -9.32 -12.48
N ASP A 72 -11.99 -8.80 -11.50
CA ASP A 72 -10.60 -9.13 -11.22
C ASP A 72 -10.42 -9.60 -9.78
N ALA A 73 -11.38 -10.41 -9.31
CA ALA A 73 -11.40 -10.96 -7.94
C ALA A 73 -10.14 -11.78 -7.55
N ASP A 74 -9.26 -12.07 -8.50
CA ASP A 74 -7.98 -12.74 -8.27
C ASP A 74 -6.82 -11.76 -7.95
N ASP A 75 -7.07 -10.44 -7.90
CA ASP A 75 -6.13 -9.39 -7.41
C ASP A 75 -4.70 -9.50 -8.00
N ASN A 76 -4.61 -9.84 -9.29
CA ASN A 76 -3.33 -10.07 -9.96
C ASN A 76 -2.76 -8.79 -10.61
N ASP A 77 -2.87 -7.65 -9.93
CA ASP A 77 -2.07 -6.51 -10.35
C ASP A 77 -0.59 -6.73 -9.97
N PHE A 78 0.30 -6.22 -10.82
CA PHE A 78 1.73 -6.43 -10.69
C PHE A 78 2.29 -5.90 -9.36
N LEU A 79 1.80 -4.76 -8.88
CA LEU A 79 2.32 -4.14 -7.67
C LEU A 79 1.89 -4.93 -6.43
N SER A 80 0.64 -5.39 -6.38
CA SER A 80 0.16 -6.29 -5.32
C SER A 80 0.94 -7.61 -5.30
N SER A 81 1.19 -8.21 -6.47
CA SER A 81 2.05 -9.39 -6.60
C SER A 81 3.47 -9.13 -6.10
N PHE A 82 4.06 -7.99 -6.47
CA PHE A 82 5.38 -7.57 -6.00
C PHE A 82 5.40 -7.43 -4.48
N ILE A 83 4.41 -6.75 -3.87
CA ILE A 83 4.33 -6.55 -2.42
C ILE A 83 4.31 -7.90 -1.69
N VAL A 84 3.48 -8.83 -2.15
CA VAL A 84 3.36 -10.17 -1.54
C VAL A 84 4.67 -10.95 -1.68
N GLU A 85 5.24 -11.03 -2.89
CA GLU A 85 6.49 -11.75 -3.15
C GLU A 85 7.67 -11.15 -2.38
N PHE A 86 7.79 -9.82 -2.38
CA PHE A 86 8.81 -9.08 -1.65
C PHE A 86 8.67 -9.31 -0.14
N ARG A 87 7.49 -9.11 0.43
CA ARG A 87 7.25 -9.29 1.87
C ARG A 87 7.54 -10.72 2.32
N ARG A 88 7.13 -11.71 1.54
CA ARG A 88 7.43 -13.12 1.82
C ARG A 88 8.93 -13.37 1.84
N ALA A 89 9.66 -12.89 0.83
CA ALA A 89 11.10 -13.07 0.76
C ALA A 89 11.83 -12.34 1.91
N SER A 90 11.42 -11.10 2.20
CA SER A 90 11.96 -10.29 3.28
C SER A 90 11.74 -10.91 4.67
N ASN A 91 10.56 -11.48 4.94
CA ASN A 91 10.25 -12.09 6.24
C ASN A 91 11.00 -13.41 6.50
N HIS A 92 11.54 -14.05 5.46
CA HIS A 92 12.26 -15.32 5.54
C HIS A 92 13.74 -15.18 5.19
N ASP A 93 14.24 -13.95 5.06
CA ASP A 93 15.61 -13.65 4.64
C ASP A 93 16.03 -14.38 3.34
N ASP A 94 15.08 -14.60 2.43
CA ASP A 94 15.27 -15.42 1.23
C ASP A 94 15.94 -14.61 0.11
N LEU A 95 17.27 -14.59 0.14
CA LEU A 95 18.11 -13.94 -0.87
C LEU A 95 17.88 -14.51 -2.29
N ALA A 96 17.52 -15.78 -2.42
CA ALA A 96 17.29 -16.41 -3.73
C ALA A 96 15.96 -15.93 -4.32
N ALA A 97 14.90 -15.84 -3.50
CA ALA A 97 13.62 -15.27 -3.92
C ALA A 97 13.75 -13.78 -4.28
N LEU A 98 14.51 -12.99 -3.51
CA LEU A 98 14.79 -11.58 -3.85
C LEU A 98 15.55 -11.44 -5.18
N ALA A 99 16.52 -12.32 -5.44
CA ALA A 99 17.23 -12.36 -6.71
C ALA A 99 16.30 -12.73 -7.87
N ALA A 100 15.44 -13.74 -7.70
CA ALA A 100 14.46 -14.12 -8.73
C ALA A 100 13.46 -12.98 -9.01
N LEU A 101 12.98 -12.30 -7.97
CA LEU A 101 12.09 -11.15 -8.10
C LEU A 101 12.75 -9.99 -8.86
N LYS A 102 14.03 -9.74 -8.59
CA LYS A 102 14.82 -8.75 -9.33
C LYS A 102 14.88 -9.07 -10.82
N GLU A 103 15.21 -10.31 -11.18
CA GLU A 103 15.31 -10.72 -12.59
C GLU A 103 13.94 -10.66 -13.29
N LYS A 104 12.86 -11.03 -12.59
CA LYS A 104 11.47 -10.86 -13.07
C LYS A 104 11.16 -9.39 -13.41
N ILE A 105 11.47 -8.46 -12.52
CA ILE A 105 11.25 -7.01 -12.76
C ILE A 105 12.06 -6.50 -13.97
N ILE A 106 13.30 -6.95 -14.13
CA ILE A 106 14.15 -6.57 -15.26
C ILE A 106 13.57 -7.08 -16.58
N ALA A 107 13.08 -8.34 -16.58
CA ALA A 107 12.49 -8.98 -17.75
C ALA A 107 11.13 -8.37 -18.14
N ASP A 108 10.28 -8.02 -17.17
CA ASP A 108 8.94 -7.49 -17.41
C ASP A 108 8.95 -6.02 -17.88
N TYR A 109 9.99 -5.26 -17.53
CA TYR A 109 10.07 -3.81 -17.82
C TYR A 109 11.38 -3.36 -18.48
N PRO A 110 11.77 -3.93 -19.63
CA PRO A 110 13.05 -3.62 -20.28
C PRO A 110 13.17 -2.15 -20.68
N GLY A 111 12.06 -1.51 -21.06
CA GLY A 111 12.00 -0.11 -21.52
C GLY A 111 11.65 0.94 -20.47
N SER A 112 11.60 0.60 -19.18
CA SER A 112 11.33 1.62 -18.13
C SER A 112 12.37 2.73 -18.19
N ARG A 113 11.90 3.98 -18.14
CA ARG A 113 12.78 5.16 -18.06
C ARG A 113 13.66 5.06 -16.81
N LYS A 114 14.89 5.57 -16.94
CA LYS A 114 15.81 5.72 -15.81
C LYS A 114 15.14 6.55 -14.71
N HIS A 115 15.35 6.17 -13.46
CA HIS A 115 14.75 6.77 -12.28
C HIS A 115 13.21 6.64 -12.21
N GLY A 116 12.62 5.78 -13.04
CA GLY A 116 11.19 5.46 -13.01
C GLY A 116 10.83 4.31 -12.06
N PRO A 117 9.58 3.82 -12.11
CA PRO A 117 9.06 2.80 -11.21
C PRO A 117 9.91 1.54 -11.10
N LYS A 118 10.47 1.05 -12.21
CA LYS A 118 11.36 -0.13 -12.20
C LYS A 118 12.56 0.08 -11.28
N ASP A 119 13.24 1.22 -11.39
CA ASP A 119 14.44 1.50 -10.60
C ASP A 119 14.09 1.61 -9.11
N MET A 120 12.91 2.12 -8.77
CA MET A 120 12.43 2.20 -7.39
C MET A 120 12.17 0.81 -6.79
N LEU A 121 11.54 -0.09 -7.54
CA LEU A 121 11.36 -1.49 -7.10
C LEU A 121 12.69 -2.21 -6.94
N LEU A 122 13.65 -1.97 -7.85
CA LEU A 122 15.00 -2.51 -7.73
C LEU A 122 15.75 -1.97 -6.49
N LEU A 123 15.50 -0.70 -6.10
CA LEU A 123 16.03 -0.15 -4.86
C LEU A 123 15.39 -0.80 -3.62
N CYS A 124 14.10 -1.11 -3.64
CA CYS A 124 13.45 -1.88 -2.56
C CYS A 124 14.17 -3.23 -2.33
N ILE A 125 14.42 -3.96 -3.42
CA ILE A 125 15.14 -5.25 -3.37
C ILE A 125 16.58 -5.06 -2.93
N LYS A 126 17.28 -4.04 -3.44
CA LYS A 126 18.65 -3.72 -3.07
C LYS A 126 18.76 -3.45 -1.57
N GLY A 127 17.85 -2.65 -1.02
CA GLY A 127 17.79 -2.32 0.40
C GLY A 127 17.68 -3.57 1.26
N MET A 128 16.68 -4.40 1.01
CA MET A 128 16.48 -5.62 1.78
C MET A 128 17.63 -6.64 1.61
N THR A 129 18.11 -6.83 0.38
CA THR A 129 19.26 -7.71 0.11
C THR A 129 20.51 -7.25 0.85
N GLY A 130 20.73 -5.93 0.92
CA GLY A 130 21.81 -5.32 1.68
C GLY A 130 21.66 -5.61 3.16
N TYR A 131 20.47 -5.36 3.72
CA TYR A 131 20.16 -5.58 5.13
C TYR A 131 20.31 -7.03 5.59
N ILE A 132 19.82 -8.00 4.80
CA ILE A 132 19.97 -9.44 5.12
C ILE A 132 21.45 -9.83 5.20
N LYS A 133 22.29 -9.25 4.36
CA LYS A 133 23.74 -9.52 4.34
C LYS A 133 24.49 -8.77 5.45
N ASP A 134 24.03 -7.56 5.75
CA ASP A 134 24.62 -6.66 6.73
C ASP A 134 23.50 -5.82 7.38
N PRO A 135 23.14 -6.10 8.65
CA PRO A 135 22.10 -5.35 9.36
C PRO A 135 22.40 -3.85 9.52
N SER A 136 23.62 -3.40 9.26
CA SER A 136 24.01 -1.99 9.25
C SER A 136 23.87 -1.30 7.89
N PHE A 137 23.35 -2.01 6.89
CA PHE A 137 23.21 -1.51 5.52
C PHE A 137 22.47 -0.16 5.46
N MET A 138 23.06 0.77 4.72
CA MET A 138 22.47 2.05 4.33
C MET A 138 22.68 2.27 2.84
N PHE A 139 21.76 2.99 2.20
CA PHE A 139 21.92 3.35 0.79
C PHE A 139 23.14 4.25 0.57
N SER A 140 23.74 4.15 -0.63
CA SER A 140 24.79 5.07 -1.05
C SER A 140 24.22 6.48 -1.25
N ALA A 141 25.07 7.51 -1.20
CA ALA A 141 24.65 8.88 -1.46
C ALA A 141 23.91 9.03 -2.82
N GLU A 142 24.35 8.29 -3.84
CA GLU A 142 23.69 8.30 -5.16
C GLU A 142 22.26 7.74 -5.10
N ASP A 143 22.05 6.63 -4.40
CA ASP A 143 20.73 6.01 -4.25
C ASP A 143 19.81 6.87 -3.37
N VAL A 144 20.36 7.48 -2.31
CA VAL A 144 19.64 8.44 -1.46
C VAL A 144 19.13 9.60 -2.29
N THR A 145 20.02 10.27 -3.05
CA THR A 145 19.62 11.36 -3.96
C THR A 145 18.61 10.91 -5.00
N ARG A 146 18.70 9.67 -5.48
CA ARG A 146 17.75 9.11 -6.42
C ARG A 146 16.34 8.95 -5.82
N LEU A 147 16.25 8.44 -4.60
CA LEU A 147 14.99 8.31 -3.86
C LEU A 147 14.41 9.68 -3.51
N GLU A 148 15.24 10.59 -3.00
CA GLU A 148 14.83 11.97 -2.68
C GLU A 148 14.25 12.67 -3.90
N ASN A 149 14.95 12.60 -5.04
CA ASN A 149 14.46 13.20 -6.27
C ASN A 149 13.14 12.57 -6.70
N TYR A 150 13.01 11.24 -6.63
CA TYR A 150 11.79 10.53 -7.01
C TYR A 150 10.59 10.93 -6.14
N PHE A 151 10.72 10.88 -4.82
CA PHE A 151 9.62 11.17 -3.89
C PHE A 151 9.19 12.64 -3.85
N ASN A 152 10.07 13.55 -4.29
CA ASN A 152 9.76 14.96 -4.42
C ASN A 152 9.30 15.34 -5.85
N LEU A 153 9.06 14.35 -6.74
CA LEU A 153 8.45 14.62 -8.04
C LEU A 153 6.98 14.99 -7.90
N GLY A 154 6.62 16.16 -8.41
CA GLY A 154 5.22 16.57 -8.52
C GLY A 154 4.59 16.95 -7.17
N ASN A 155 3.26 16.90 -7.12
CA ASN A 155 2.46 17.52 -6.05
C ASN A 155 1.78 16.51 -5.11
N GLY A 156 2.04 15.22 -5.27
CA GLY A 156 1.39 14.17 -4.49
C GLY A 156 1.98 12.78 -4.77
N TRP A 157 1.79 11.91 -3.79
CA TRP A 157 2.12 10.50 -3.75
C TRP A 157 0.86 9.69 -4.04
N PHE A 158 1.02 8.60 -4.77
CA PHE A 158 0.02 7.58 -4.97
C PHE A 158 0.46 6.29 -4.29
N PHE A 159 -0.37 5.25 -4.35
CA PHE A 159 -0.11 3.96 -3.71
C PHE A 159 1.31 3.40 -3.95
N PHE A 160 1.85 3.61 -5.16
CA PHE A 160 3.20 3.19 -5.53
C PHE A 160 4.27 3.87 -4.67
N GLU A 161 4.22 5.19 -4.48
CA GLU A 161 5.19 5.93 -3.66
C GLU A 161 5.16 5.46 -2.21
N TYR A 162 3.97 5.25 -1.63
CA TYR A 162 3.84 4.72 -0.26
C TYR A 162 4.46 3.32 -0.15
N THR A 163 4.25 2.47 -1.15
CA THR A 163 4.81 1.11 -1.21
C THR A 163 6.34 1.13 -1.26
N VAL A 164 6.92 1.91 -2.17
CA VAL A 164 8.38 2.04 -2.31
C VAL A 164 8.97 2.60 -1.02
N PHE A 165 8.38 3.67 -0.49
CA PHE A 165 8.90 4.31 0.71
C PHE A 165 8.87 3.36 1.90
N SER A 166 7.81 2.57 2.08
CA SER A 166 7.71 1.55 3.13
C SER A 166 8.87 0.56 3.11
N ALA A 167 9.33 0.18 1.90
CA ALA A 167 10.42 -0.76 1.73
C ALA A 167 11.82 -0.12 1.82
N THR A 168 11.96 1.17 1.48
CA THR A 168 13.28 1.83 1.39
C THR A 168 13.63 2.71 2.59
N ALA A 169 12.65 3.23 3.32
CA ALA A 169 12.86 4.34 4.26
C ALA A 169 13.81 4.01 5.42
N GLN A 170 13.80 2.75 5.88
CA GLN A 170 14.67 2.26 6.94
C GLN A 170 16.17 2.26 6.60
N PHE A 171 16.52 2.32 5.31
CA PHE A 171 17.91 2.31 4.83
C PHE A 171 18.42 3.72 4.45
N LEU A 172 17.65 4.76 4.79
CA LEU A 172 18.00 6.16 4.55
C LEU A 172 18.60 6.80 5.81
N PRO A 173 19.44 7.83 5.66
CA PRO A 173 19.82 8.69 6.77
C PRO A 173 18.57 9.26 7.47
N VAL A 174 18.58 9.29 8.81
CA VAL A 174 17.42 9.69 9.64
C VAL A 174 16.84 11.04 9.22
N GLN A 175 17.69 12.01 8.88
CA GLN A 175 17.26 13.34 8.43
C GLN A 175 16.48 13.28 7.12
N VAL A 176 16.96 12.49 6.15
CA VAL A 176 16.31 12.31 4.85
C VAL A 176 14.99 11.55 5.03
N ALA A 177 15.01 10.45 5.78
CA ALA A 177 13.81 9.67 6.10
C ALA A 177 12.73 10.53 6.76
N SER A 178 13.10 11.38 7.71
CA SER A 178 12.18 12.32 8.36
C SER A 178 11.57 13.32 7.37
N GLN A 179 12.39 13.93 6.51
CA GLN A 179 11.90 14.89 5.52
C GLN A 179 10.94 14.24 4.51
N LEU A 180 11.23 13.01 4.07
CA LEU A 180 10.34 12.28 3.17
C LEU A 180 9.06 11.80 3.87
N ALA A 181 9.13 11.44 5.15
CA ALA A 181 7.94 11.13 5.95
C ALA A 181 7.01 12.35 6.07
N ASP A 182 7.57 13.56 6.12
CA ASP A 182 6.79 14.80 6.15
C ASP A 182 6.08 15.08 4.82
N ALA A 183 6.79 14.85 3.71
CA ALA A 183 6.22 14.92 2.37
C ALA A 183 5.11 13.88 2.20
N MET A 184 5.33 12.65 2.66
CA MET A 184 4.37 11.55 2.67
C MET A 184 3.07 11.95 3.39
N LEU A 185 3.17 12.43 4.64
CA LEU A 185 2.01 12.82 5.45
C LEU A 185 1.25 14.00 4.82
N THR A 186 1.99 14.98 4.28
CA THR A 186 1.41 16.12 3.57
C THR A 186 0.63 15.68 2.33
N SER A 187 1.17 14.71 1.58
CA SER A 187 0.49 14.13 0.42
C SER A 187 -0.75 13.34 0.82
N PHE A 188 -0.61 12.50 1.85
CA PHE A 188 -1.68 11.64 2.33
C PHE A 188 -2.93 12.45 2.71
N ARG A 189 -2.74 13.59 3.39
CA ARG A 189 -3.84 14.52 3.71
C ARG A 189 -4.59 15.02 2.46
N LYS A 190 -3.93 15.18 1.31
CA LYS A 190 -4.53 15.75 0.10
C LYS A 190 -5.29 14.72 -0.73
N THR A 191 -4.86 13.46 -0.70
CA THR A 191 -5.26 12.43 -1.69
C THR A 191 -5.69 11.12 -1.03
N GLN A 192 -6.19 11.21 0.21
CA GLN A 192 -6.54 10.03 1.00
C GLN A 192 -7.57 9.14 0.31
N THR A 193 -7.23 7.85 0.18
CA THR A 193 -8.13 6.75 -0.16
C THR A 193 -7.89 5.62 0.85
N GLY A 194 -8.86 4.73 1.06
CA GLY A 194 -8.75 3.65 2.07
C GLY A 194 -7.52 2.76 1.85
N ASP A 195 -7.14 2.51 0.59
CA ASP A 195 -5.98 1.69 0.24
C ASP A 195 -4.65 2.30 0.74
N TYR A 196 -4.60 3.62 0.93
CA TYR A 196 -3.40 4.32 1.36
C TYR A 196 -3.18 4.20 2.86
N ASP A 197 -4.24 3.94 3.64
CA ASP A 197 -4.18 3.88 5.09
C ASP A 197 -3.23 2.76 5.53
N ASN A 198 -3.39 1.55 4.97
CA ASN A 198 -2.51 0.42 5.26
C ASN A 198 -1.05 0.67 4.85
N ALA A 199 -0.84 1.32 3.70
CA ALA A 199 0.51 1.63 3.22
C ALA A 199 1.22 2.64 4.12
N VAL A 200 0.52 3.71 4.55
CA VAL A 200 1.05 4.71 5.49
C VAL A 200 1.35 4.08 6.85
N ALA A 201 0.45 3.24 7.37
CA ALA A 201 0.68 2.52 8.62
C ALA A 201 1.96 1.68 8.55
N ALA A 202 2.16 0.94 7.44
CA ALA A 202 3.35 0.14 7.21
C ALA A 202 4.63 0.99 7.16
N VAL A 203 4.60 2.16 6.51
CA VAL A 203 5.74 3.09 6.52
C VAL A 203 6.09 3.52 7.94
N LEU A 204 5.11 4.04 8.69
CA LEU A 204 5.33 4.56 10.04
C LEU A 204 5.92 3.49 10.94
N PHE A 205 5.38 2.28 10.86
CA PHE A 205 5.87 1.13 11.59
C PHE A 205 7.33 0.79 11.26
N ASN A 206 7.66 0.62 9.97
CA ASN A 206 9.01 0.24 9.54
C ASN A 206 10.03 1.31 9.96
N LEU A 207 9.69 2.59 9.81
CA LEU A 207 10.54 3.70 10.23
C LEU A 207 10.77 3.72 11.75
N CYS A 208 9.69 3.60 12.53
CA CYS A 208 9.80 3.62 13.98
C CYS A 208 10.63 2.44 14.48
N LEU A 209 10.42 1.23 13.93
CA LEU A 209 11.21 0.06 14.27
C LEU A 209 12.70 0.24 13.93
N ALA A 210 13.00 0.74 12.74
CA ALA A 210 14.39 1.03 12.33
C ALA A 210 15.04 2.03 13.30
N TRP A 211 14.35 3.13 13.62
CA TRP A 211 14.85 4.13 14.55
C TRP A 211 14.97 3.61 15.98
N LEU A 212 14.13 2.68 16.42
CA LEU A 212 14.28 2.00 17.70
C LEU A 212 15.62 1.25 17.77
N TYR A 213 15.93 0.44 16.76
CA TYR A 213 17.19 -0.31 16.69
C TYR A 213 18.42 0.61 16.68
N HIS A 214 18.29 1.82 16.13
CA HIS A 214 19.34 2.84 16.13
C HIS A 214 19.32 3.77 17.35
N LYS A 215 18.54 3.46 18.40
CA LYS A 215 18.41 4.28 19.63
C LYS A 215 17.92 5.71 19.39
N LYS A 216 17.03 5.87 18.41
CA LYS A 216 16.40 7.13 17.96
C LYS A 216 14.92 7.20 18.34
N ALA A 217 14.61 6.89 19.61
CA ALA A 217 13.24 6.80 20.10
C ALA A 217 12.51 8.16 20.08
N ALA A 218 13.23 9.26 20.35
CA ALA A 218 12.64 10.60 20.34
C ALA A 218 12.15 11.01 18.93
N GLU A 219 12.93 10.68 17.90
CA GLU A 219 12.57 10.90 16.50
C GLU A 219 11.30 10.09 16.12
N ALA A 220 11.19 8.85 16.58
CA ALA A 220 10.00 8.01 16.36
C ALA A 220 8.74 8.60 17.02
N VAL A 221 8.86 9.06 18.28
CA VAL A 221 7.74 9.70 19.00
C VAL A 221 7.30 10.98 18.27
N ALA A 222 8.25 11.82 17.83
CA ALA A 222 7.94 13.05 17.11
C ALA A 222 7.23 12.79 15.78
N LEU A 223 7.66 11.78 15.02
CA LEU A 223 6.98 11.36 13.79
C LEU A 223 5.54 10.88 14.08
N LEU A 224 5.35 10.06 15.11
CA LEU A 224 4.04 9.51 15.45
C LEU A 224 3.06 10.57 15.99
N GLN A 225 3.54 11.55 16.75
CA GLN A 225 2.74 12.71 17.17
C GLN A 225 2.22 13.52 15.96
N ARG A 226 3.09 13.72 14.97
CA ARG A 226 2.69 14.39 13.72
C ARG A 226 1.73 13.53 12.91
N ALA A 227 2.02 12.24 12.78
CA ALA A 227 1.16 11.29 12.11
C ALA A 227 -0.24 11.28 12.71
N GLN A 228 -0.39 11.29 14.05
CA GLN A 228 -1.71 11.43 14.68
C GLN A 228 -2.46 12.67 14.25
N THR A 229 -1.79 13.82 14.14
CA THR A 229 -2.43 15.07 13.72
C THR A 229 -2.93 14.97 12.28
N GLU A 230 -2.12 14.42 11.38
CA GLU A 230 -2.46 14.33 9.95
C GLU A 230 -3.43 13.17 9.65
N ILE A 231 -3.36 12.07 10.41
CA ILE A 231 -4.19 10.86 10.27
C ILE A 231 -5.49 10.94 11.06
N SER A 232 -5.63 11.85 12.04
CA SER A 232 -6.88 12.06 12.80
C SER A 232 -8.10 12.41 11.94
N LYS A 233 -7.90 12.72 10.66
CA LYS A 233 -8.95 12.96 9.67
C LYS A 233 -9.26 11.75 8.79
N SER A 234 -8.59 10.62 9.03
CA SER A 234 -8.86 9.37 8.34
C SER A 234 -10.28 8.91 8.62
N ARG A 235 -10.91 8.32 7.61
CA ARG A 235 -12.22 7.65 7.76
C ARG A 235 -12.09 6.28 8.41
N ASP A 236 -10.87 5.74 8.49
CA ASP A 236 -10.59 4.47 9.13
C ASP A 236 -10.15 4.68 10.60
N PRO A 237 -10.95 4.28 11.60
CA PRO A 237 -10.55 4.35 13.00
C PRO A 237 -9.39 3.39 13.34
N TYR A 238 -9.15 2.34 12.55
CA TYR A 238 -8.12 1.34 12.83
C TYR A 238 -6.71 1.93 12.70
N ILE A 239 -6.41 2.65 11.61
CA ILE A 239 -5.10 3.30 11.45
C ILE A 239 -4.82 4.32 12.56
N ALA A 240 -5.81 5.11 12.94
CA ALA A 240 -5.66 6.09 14.03
C ALA A 240 -5.33 5.38 15.36
N SER A 241 -6.01 4.27 15.67
CA SER A 241 -5.72 3.47 16.87
C SER A 241 -4.31 2.88 16.83
N ARG A 242 -3.88 2.32 15.69
CA ARG A 242 -2.55 1.71 15.52
C ARG A 242 -1.43 2.72 15.67
N VAL A 243 -1.57 3.89 15.06
CA VAL A 243 -0.60 4.99 15.22
C VAL A 243 -0.54 5.45 16.68
N TYR A 244 -1.67 5.43 17.39
CA TYR A 244 -1.71 5.71 18.81
C TYR A 244 -1.02 4.65 19.66
N VAL A 245 -1.32 3.36 19.45
CA VAL A 245 -0.64 2.25 20.14
C VAL A 245 0.87 2.30 19.89
N LEU A 246 1.30 2.51 18.64
CA LEU A 246 2.71 2.72 18.28
C LEU A 246 3.31 3.88 19.09
N GLN A 247 2.65 5.03 19.15
CA GLN A 247 3.17 6.17 19.90
C GLN A 247 3.34 5.85 21.39
N GLN A 248 2.33 5.23 22.02
CA GLN A 248 2.40 4.85 23.43
C GLN A 248 3.50 3.80 23.67
N ALA A 249 3.68 2.84 22.76
CA ALA A 249 4.76 1.86 22.83
C ALA A 249 6.14 2.53 22.85
N PHE A 250 6.38 3.52 21.99
CA PHE A 250 7.63 4.25 21.95
C PHE A 250 7.85 5.16 23.17
N ILE A 251 6.80 5.76 23.72
CA ILE A 251 6.86 6.51 24.99
C ILE A 251 7.24 5.56 26.15
N TYR A 252 6.63 4.37 26.19
CA TYR A 252 6.95 3.35 27.19
C TYR A 252 8.39 2.85 27.06
N LEU A 253 8.87 2.60 25.84
CA LEU A 253 10.24 2.16 25.62
C LEU A 253 11.29 3.22 25.99
N GLY A 254 10.98 4.51 25.84
CA GLY A 254 11.85 5.61 26.24
C GLY A 254 11.94 5.78 27.76
N ASP A 255 10.80 5.90 28.42
CA ASP A 255 10.72 6.39 29.82
C ASP A 255 10.10 5.39 30.79
N GLN A 256 9.76 4.16 30.35
CA GLN A 256 9.04 3.15 31.13
C GLN A 256 7.72 3.66 31.73
N SER A 257 7.06 4.59 31.02
CA SER A 257 5.85 5.28 31.47
C SER A 257 4.68 4.32 31.78
N PRO A 258 4.24 4.19 33.04
CA PRO A 258 3.12 3.32 33.39
C PRO A 258 1.80 3.73 32.73
N VAL A 259 1.63 5.03 32.49
CA VAL A 259 0.44 5.59 31.82
C VAL A 259 0.38 5.13 30.36
N ALA A 260 1.52 5.15 29.66
CA ALA A 260 1.60 4.68 28.29
C ALA A 260 1.26 3.19 28.19
N LEU A 261 1.80 2.36 29.10
CA LEU A 261 1.45 0.93 29.17
C LEU A 261 -0.04 0.70 29.46
N GLN A 262 -0.64 1.51 30.32
CA GLN A 262 -2.08 1.43 30.62
C GLN A 262 -2.94 1.76 29.38
N HIS A 263 -2.55 2.75 28.60
CA HIS A 263 -3.25 3.07 27.35
C HIS A 263 -3.16 1.95 26.32
N ILE A 264 -1.99 1.33 26.18
CA ILE A 264 -1.82 0.15 25.31
C ILE A 264 -2.78 -0.96 25.77
N LYS A 265 -2.75 -1.31 27.06
CA LYS A 265 -3.63 -2.35 27.64
C LYS A 265 -5.10 -2.09 27.38
N LEU A 266 -5.56 -0.85 27.59
CA LEU A 266 -6.96 -0.48 27.38
C LEU A 266 -7.42 -0.74 25.94
N ILE A 267 -6.57 -0.42 24.96
CA ILE A 267 -6.89 -0.63 23.54
C ILE A 267 -6.89 -2.11 23.21
N GLU A 268 -5.85 -2.86 23.62
CA GLU A 268 -5.75 -4.29 23.34
C GLU A 268 -6.86 -5.12 24.02
N ASP A 269 -7.26 -4.75 25.24
CA ASP A 269 -8.39 -5.37 25.94
C ASP A 269 -9.71 -5.04 25.26
N GLY A 270 -9.84 -3.84 24.69
CA GLY A 270 -10.98 -3.47 23.85
C GLY A 270 -11.03 -4.32 22.58
N LEU A 271 -9.92 -4.41 21.84
CA LEU A 271 -9.81 -5.23 20.63
C LEU A 271 -10.12 -6.70 20.90
N ALA A 272 -9.76 -7.23 22.08
CA ALA A 272 -10.11 -8.59 22.50
C ALA A 272 -11.61 -8.90 22.41
N LEU A 273 -12.47 -7.89 22.57
CA LEU A 273 -13.92 -8.07 22.61
C LEU A 273 -14.58 -8.08 21.22
N TYR A 274 -13.99 -7.41 20.21
CA TYR A 274 -14.63 -7.23 18.91
C TYR A 274 -13.74 -7.53 17.68
N ASP A 275 -12.41 -7.57 17.84
CA ASP A 275 -11.45 -7.94 16.81
C ASP A 275 -10.23 -8.69 17.40
N PRO A 276 -10.40 -9.97 17.78
CA PRO A 276 -9.35 -10.75 18.42
C PRO A 276 -8.17 -11.07 17.48
N GLU A 277 -8.38 -11.04 16.16
CA GLU A 277 -7.32 -11.27 15.18
C GLU A 277 -6.40 -10.05 15.08
N LEU A 278 -6.97 -8.84 15.04
CA LEU A 278 -6.20 -7.61 15.09
C LEU A 278 -5.38 -7.51 16.38
N ARG A 279 -5.99 -7.81 17.54
CA ARG A 279 -5.27 -7.89 18.83
C ARG A 279 -4.09 -8.86 18.75
N ALA A 280 -4.28 -10.05 18.21
CA ALA A 280 -3.20 -11.05 18.15
C ALA A 280 -2.00 -10.53 17.35
N ASN A 281 -2.24 -9.81 16.27
CA ASN A 281 -1.20 -9.16 15.47
C ASN A 281 -0.48 -8.04 16.25
N ASP A 282 -1.24 -7.17 16.92
CA ASP A 282 -0.69 -6.04 17.66
C ASP A 282 0.13 -6.52 18.88
N VAL A 283 -0.37 -7.50 19.64
CA VAL A 283 0.37 -8.15 20.74
C VAL A 283 1.63 -8.85 20.25
N HIS A 284 1.56 -9.59 19.13
CA HIS A 284 2.73 -10.23 18.55
C HIS A 284 3.81 -9.21 18.18
N TRP A 285 3.41 -8.05 17.66
CA TRP A 285 4.34 -6.97 17.39
C TRP A 285 4.91 -6.33 18.64
N LEU A 286 4.07 -5.98 19.63
CA LEU A 286 4.50 -5.41 20.90
C LEU A 286 5.54 -6.31 21.59
N ALA A 287 5.35 -7.62 21.53
CA ALA A 287 6.31 -8.59 22.03
C ALA A 287 7.67 -8.52 21.31
N LYS A 288 7.71 -8.30 19.99
CA LYS A 288 8.97 -8.14 19.22
C LYS A 288 9.79 -6.94 19.65
N ILE A 289 9.14 -5.89 20.15
CA ILE A 289 9.82 -4.69 20.68
C ILE A 289 9.99 -4.73 22.21
N GLY A 290 9.67 -5.86 22.85
CA GLY A 290 9.89 -6.09 24.28
C GLY A 290 8.77 -5.59 25.21
N ILE A 291 7.57 -5.31 24.69
CA ILE A 291 6.41 -4.90 25.48
C ILE A 291 5.47 -6.10 25.66
N THR A 292 5.13 -6.41 26.91
CA THR A 292 4.14 -7.45 27.24
C THR A 292 2.87 -6.79 27.78
N VAL A 293 1.72 -7.17 27.24
CA VAL A 293 0.43 -6.53 27.48
C VAL A 293 -0.53 -7.51 28.13
#